data_AF-A0A965FTV8-F1
#
_entry.id   AF-A0A965FTV8-F1
#
_cell.length_a   1.000
_cell.length_b   1.000
_cell.length_c   1.000
_cell.angle_alpha   90.00
_cell.angle_beta   90.00
_cell.angle_gamma   90.00
#
_symmetry.space_group_name_H-M   'P 1'
#
loop_
_entity.id
_entity.type
_entity.pdbx_description
1 polymer ?
#
loop_
_entity_poly.entity_id
_entity_poly.type
_entity_poly.pdbx_seq_one_letter_code
_entity_poly.pdbx_strand_id
1 'polypeptide(L)' 'PAFHASLNSGGRLLAIVGEAPVMTAQLINCEAPGVFRTTGLFETCVPSLRNAPQPKRFVF' A
#
# COMPACT_ATOMS: atom_id res chain seq x y z
N PRO A 1 -8.02 -5.75 -7.56
CA PRO A 1 -6.68 -6.39 -7.72
C PRO A 1 -5.66 -5.73 -6.79
N ALA A 2 -4.82 -6.52 -6.13
CA ALA A 2 -3.79 -6.00 -5.24
C ALA A 2 -2.56 -5.58 -6.06
N PHE A 3 -2.20 -4.29 -6.05
CA PHE A 3 -1.15 -3.72 -6.92
C PHE A 3 0.23 -4.37 -6.75
N HIS A 4 0.55 -4.94 -5.58
CA HIS A 4 1.82 -5.64 -5.38
C HIS A 4 1.92 -6.93 -6.22
N ALA A 5 0.80 -7.56 -6.57
CA ALA A 5 0.79 -8.80 -7.34
C ALA A 5 1.23 -8.63 -8.81
N SER A 6 1.26 -7.39 -9.33
CA SER A 6 1.79 -7.09 -10.66
C SER A 6 3.30 -6.79 -10.67
N LEU A 7 3.99 -6.91 -9.52
CA LEU A 7 5.44 -6.73 -9.47
C LEU A 7 6.16 -7.98 -9.96
N ASN A 8 7.09 -7.78 -10.89
CA ASN A 8 8.10 -8.78 -11.22
C ASN A 8 9.03 -9.02 -10.02
N SER A 9 9.72 -10.18 -10.00
CA SER A 9 10.79 -10.44 -9.02
C SER A 9 11.85 -9.32 -9.07
N GLY A 10 12.24 -8.79 -7.91
CA GLY A 10 13.10 -7.61 -7.76
C GLY A 10 12.36 -6.27 -7.93
N GLY A 11 11.07 -6.29 -8.26
CA GLY A 11 10.22 -5.11 -8.40
C GLY A 11 9.94 -4.43 -7.06
N ARG A 12 9.59 -3.14 -7.11
CA ARG A 12 9.32 -2.30 -5.94
C ARG A 12 8.05 -1.47 -6.14
N LEU A 13 7.27 -1.30 -5.09
CA LEU A 13 6.08 -0.47 -5.04
C LEU A 13 6.17 0.45 -3.81
N LEU A 14 5.93 1.74 -4.02
CA LEU A 14 5.70 2.69 -2.92
C LEU A 14 4.19 2.90 -2.77
N ALA A 15 3.67 2.70 -1.57
CA ALA A 15 2.25 2.87 -1.27
C ALA A 15 2.08 3.72 -0.01
N ILE A 16 1.10 4.62 -0.01
CA ILE A 16 0.65 5.30 1.21
C ILE A 16 -0.61 4.55 1.68
N VAL A 17 -0.53 3.96 2.88
CA VAL A 17 -1.58 3.11 3.43
C VAL A 17 -2.05 3.69 4.76
N GLY A 18 -3.37 3.74 4.96
CA GLY A 18 -4.02 4.26 6.15
C GLY A 18 -5.19 5.19 5.82
N GLU A 19 -5.78 5.78 6.85
CA GLU A 19 -6.82 6.79 6.75
C GLU A 19 -6.37 8.07 7.46
N ALA A 20 -6.79 9.24 6.98
CA ALA A 20 -6.38 10.49 7.61
C ALA A 20 -6.85 10.55 9.08
N PRO A 21 -6.01 11.06 10.01
CA PRO A 21 -4.67 11.62 9.79
C PRO A 21 -3.52 10.60 9.91
N VAL A 22 -3.82 9.31 10.09
CA VAL A 22 -2.83 8.25 10.38
C VAL A 22 -2.55 7.44 9.11
N MET A 23 -1.54 7.86 8.36
CA MET A 23 -1.06 7.13 7.18
C MET A 23 0.45 6.88 7.25
N THR A 24 0.91 5.83 6.57
CA THR A 24 2.34 5.47 6.48
C THR A 24 2.74 5.30 5.02
N ALA A 25 3.86 5.89 4.62
CA ALA A 25 4.53 5.55 3.37
C ALA A 25 5.26 4.20 3.55
N GLN A 26 4.91 3.22 2.71
CA GLN A 26 5.45 1.86 2.75
C GLN A 26 6.17 1.54 1.44
N LEU A 27 7.37 0.98 1.55
CA LEU A 27 8.09 0.36 0.45
C LEU A 27 7.83 -1.15 0.46
N ILE A 28 7.33 -1.67 -0.65
CA ILE A 28 7.03 -3.08 -0.85
C ILE A 28 7.99 -3.61 -1.93
N ASN A 29 8.75 -4.65 -1.60
CA ASN A 29 9.68 -5.33 -2.49
C ASN A 29 9.14 -6.72 -2.83
N CYS A 30 9.16 -7.10 -4.10
CA CYS A 30 8.94 -8.48 -4.55
C CYS A 30 10.29 -9.20 -4.53
N GLU A 31 10.57 -10.01 -3.50
CA GLU A 31 11.84 -10.71 -3.37
C GLU A 31 11.90 -11.94 -4.29
N ALA A 32 10.76 -12.60 -4.46
CA ALA A 32 10.53 -13.71 -5.38
C ALA A 32 9.05 -13.71 -5.82
N PRO A 33 8.64 -14.47 -6.86
CA PRO A 33 7.24 -14.55 -7.25
C PRO A 33 6.32 -14.89 -6.07
N GLY A 34 5.42 -13.97 -5.73
CA GLY A 34 4.48 -14.11 -4.60
C GLY A 34 5.06 -13.84 -3.20
N VAL A 35 6.37 -13.57 -3.09
CA VAL A 35 7.05 -13.26 -1.83
C VAL A 35 7.31 -11.76 -1.76
N PHE A 36 6.59 -11.09 -0.87
CA PHE A 36 6.68 -9.64 -0.71
C PHE A 36 7.18 -9.26 0.67
N ARG A 37 8.10 -8.31 0.73
CA ARG A 37 8.57 -7.69 1.96
C ARG A 37 8.14 -6.23 2.00
N THR A 38 7.50 -5.83 3.09
CA THR A 38 7.01 -4.47 3.30
C THR A 38 7.77 -3.78 4.42
N THR A 39 8.22 -2.56 4.17
CA THR A 39 8.94 -1.72 5.14
C THR A 39 8.24 -0.37 5.25
N GLY A 40 7.84 0.03 6.46
CA GLY A 40 7.36 1.39 6.74
C GLY A 40 8.52 2.38 6.72
N LEU A 41 8.37 3.48 5.98
CA LEU A 41 9.41 4.50 5.81
C LEU A 41 9.21 5.67 6.77
N PHE A 42 8.02 6.28 6.76
CA PHE A 42 7.66 7.44 7.58
C PHE A 42 6.14 7.63 7.62
N GLU A 43 5.67 8.42 8.58
CA GLU A 43 4.27 8.84 8.70
C GLU A 43 3.95 10.00 7.74
N THR A 44 2.71 10.05 7.26
CA THR A 44 2.26 11.08 6.32
C THR A 44 0.74 11.31 6.42
N CYS A 45 0.26 12.38 5.80
CA CYS A 45 -1.16 12.67 5.65
C CYS A 45 -1.38 13.40 4.33
N VAL A 46 -1.85 12.68 3.31
CA VAL A 46 -2.06 13.19 1.95
C VAL A 46 -3.52 13.02 1.52
N PRO A 47 -4.00 13.79 0.53
CA PRO A 47 -5.33 13.56 -0.05
C PRO A 47 -5.47 12.13 -0.56
N SER A 48 -6.66 11.54 -0.38
CA SER A 48 -6.95 10.19 -0.84
C SER A 48 -6.82 10.06 -2.36
N LEU A 49 -6.49 8.85 -2.82
CA LEU A 49 -6.44 8.53 -4.25
C LEU A 49 -7.79 8.79 -4.91
N ARG A 50 -7.77 9.53 -6.01
CA ARG A 50 -8.95 9.75 -6.84
C ARG A 50 -9.35 8.43 -7.52
N ASN A 51 -10.64 8.19 -7.64
CA ASN A 51 -11.20 7.00 -8.29
C ASN A 51 -10.76 5.67 -7.63
N ALA A 52 -10.49 5.70 -6.33
CA ALA A 52 -10.21 4.51 -5.53
C ALA A 52 -11.41 4.23 -4.62
N PRO A 53 -12.34 3.33 -5.01
CA PRO A 53 -13.48 2.97 -4.17
C PRO A 53 -12.99 2.43 -2.81
N GLN A 54 -13.51 2.98 -1.71
CA GLN A 54 -13.21 2.49 -0.38
C GLN A 54 -14.07 1.27 -0.05
N PRO A 55 -13.51 0.23 0.61
CA PRO A 55 -14.31 -0.87 1.10
C PRO A 55 -15.34 -0.37 2.12
N LYS A 56 -16.48 -1.07 2.22
CA LYS A 56 -17.47 -0.75 3.25
C LYS A 56 -16.81 -0.86 4.62
N ARG A 57 -16.95 0.19 5.43
CA ARG A 57 -16.50 0.15 6.81
C ARG A 57 -17.36 -0.86 7.57
N PHE A 58 -16.71 -1.58 8.46
CA PHE A 58 -17.41 -2.43 9.41
C PHE A 58 -18.22 -1.52 10.37
N VAL A 59 -19.48 -1.88 10.60
CA VAL A 59 -20.39 -1.20 11.55
C VAL A 59 -20.92 -2.28 12.49
N PHE A 60 -20.84 -2.04 13.80
CA PHE A 60 -21.35 -2.93 14.85
C PHE A 60 -22.85 -2.74 15.07
#